data_AF-A0A7X0RU37-F1
#
_entry.id   AF-A0A7X0RU37-F1
#
_cell.length_a   1.000
_cell.length_b   1.000
_cell.length_c   1.000
_cell.angle_alpha   90.00
_cell.angle_beta   90.00
_cell.angle_gamma   90.00
#
_symmetry.space_group_name_H-M   'P 1'
#
loop_
_entity.id
_entity.type
_entity.pdbx_description
1 polymer ?
#
loop_
_entity_poly.entity_id
_entity_poly.type
_entity_poly.pdbx_seq_one_letter_code
_entity_poly.pdbx_strand_id
1 'polypeptide(L)'
;MRVQLKGSAAATIVLFLLLTSIGLAGCGERNPKQGGEASASPSSGEVLPKAQEQEQTIMTPPALRVTAAGETFEAPYGSYCWSSEGQGVCADMPYPPDPAKQGAYAAVKEGDLVKLAFDKEPSALTVMASFDGRERPDEAVEVREGGFAAGAGKRLYIVSAEWPEGKVPYFIEVEGAPEVAAEKAAAYRQIAWDVLGESERDRVTEDWKQAEVAVYKGEVGWLISPDREAKKAETLEGRSLVSVTFHTEQDALLGPHVTVIDTETDRIVGFLPRM
;
A
#
# COMPACT_ATOMS: atom_id res chain seq x y z
N MET A 1 -40.78 14.75 30.93
CA MET A 1 -41.15 15.03 29.53
C MET A 1 -40.62 13.90 28.66
N ARG A 2 -41.51 13.11 28.06
CA ARG A 2 -41.19 12.09 27.05
C ARG A 2 -41.14 12.78 25.68
N VAL A 3 -40.11 12.54 24.88
CA VAL A 3 -40.17 12.73 23.44
C VAL A 3 -39.70 11.44 22.79
N GLN A 4 -40.69 10.73 22.24
CA GLN A 4 -40.55 9.63 21.29
C GLN A 4 -40.39 10.24 19.90
N LEU A 5 -39.45 9.75 19.10
CA LEU A 5 -39.45 9.95 17.65
C LEU A 5 -39.41 8.59 16.96
N LYS A 6 -40.50 8.32 16.23
CA LYS A 6 -40.74 7.18 15.34
C LYS A 6 -40.11 7.47 13.97
N GLY A 7 -39.50 6.44 13.39
CA GLY A 7 -40.04 5.81 12.16
C GLY A 7 -39.35 6.06 10.80
N SER A 8 -39.44 5.01 9.98
CA SER A 8 -39.34 4.91 8.51
C SER A 8 -37.93 4.88 7.89
N ALA A 9 -37.62 4.10 6.83
CA ALA A 9 -38.46 3.34 5.91
C ALA A 9 -37.66 2.18 5.27
N ALA A 10 -38.38 1.17 4.80
CA ALA A 10 -37.87 0.05 4.03
C ALA A 10 -37.58 0.46 2.57
N ALA A 11 -36.45 -0.03 2.01
CA ALA A 11 -36.12 0.12 0.60
C ALA A 11 -36.31 -1.21 -0.14
N THR A 12 -37.26 -1.22 -1.06
CA THR A 12 -37.54 -2.31 -1.99
C THR A 12 -36.57 -2.24 -3.17
N ILE A 13 -35.76 -3.28 -3.39
CA ILE A 13 -34.88 -3.41 -4.56
C ILE A 13 -35.59 -4.27 -5.62
N VAL A 14 -35.84 -3.66 -6.78
CA VAL A 14 -36.36 -4.32 -7.98
C VAL A 14 -35.17 -4.77 -8.83
N LEU A 15 -35.02 -6.08 -9.00
CA LEU A 15 -33.97 -6.71 -9.81
C LEU A 15 -34.49 -6.95 -11.24
N PHE A 16 -33.97 -6.20 -12.21
CA PHE A 16 -34.19 -6.45 -13.63
C PHE A 16 -33.00 -7.26 -14.19
N LEU A 17 -33.25 -8.53 -14.50
CA LEU A 17 -32.33 -9.42 -15.21
C LEU A 17 -32.66 -9.39 -16.71
N LEU A 18 -31.75 -8.83 -17.50
CA LEU A 18 -31.75 -8.88 -18.96
C LEU A 18 -30.45 -9.52 -19.41
N LEU A 19 -30.51 -10.80 -19.79
CA LEU A 19 -29.42 -11.51 -20.46
C LEU A 19 -29.89 -11.84 -21.88
N THR A 20 -29.37 -11.07 -22.82
CA THR A 20 -29.47 -11.32 -24.26
C THR A 20 -28.31 -12.20 -24.71
N SER A 21 -28.64 -13.05 -25.67
CA SER A 21 -27.86 -14.12 -26.29
C SER A 21 -26.68 -13.60 -27.11
N ILE A 22 -25.50 -14.20 -26.94
CA ILE A 22 -24.37 -14.08 -27.87
C ILE A 22 -24.29 -15.36 -28.71
N GLY A 23 -24.43 -15.18 -30.02
CA GLY A 23 -24.26 -16.20 -31.04
C GLY A 23 -22.80 -16.55 -31.28
N LEU A 24 -22.57 -17.83 -31.56
CA LEU A 24 -21.33 -18.40 -32.03
C LEU A 24 -21.17 -18.12 -33.53
N ALA A 25 -20.02 -17.57 -33.93
CA ALA A 25 -19.51 -17.68 -35.29
C ALA A 25 -18.03 -18.05 -35.21
N GLY A 26 -17.73 -19.29 -35.56
CA GLY A 26 -16.39 -19.84 -35.71
C GLY A 26 -16.18 -20.35 -37.13
N CYS A 27 -14.89 -20.57 -37.45
CA CYS A 27 -14.31 -21.12 -38.68
C CYS A 27 -14.35 -20.15 -39.89
N GLY A 28 -13.26 -19.65 -40.47
CA GLY A 28 -11.90 -20.15 -40.57
C GLY A 28 -11.74 -21.02 -41.81
N GLU A 29 -11.07 -20.56 -42.88
CA GLU A 29 -10.23 -21.43 -43.71
C GLU A 29 -9.35 -20.70 -44.77
N ARG A 30 -8.04 -20.92 -44.59
CA ARG A 30 -6.96 -21.17 -45.55
C ARG A 30 -7.04 -20.62 -46.98
N ASN A 31 -6.03 -19.80 -47.27
CA ASN A 31 -5.37 -19.71 -48.58
C ASN A 31 -4.41 -20.91 -48.75
N PRO A 32 -4.14 -21.43 -49.97
CA PRO A 32 -2.83 -21.11 -50.56
C PRO A 32 -2.71 -21.15 -52.11
N LYS A 33 -1.64 -20.47 -52.56
CA LYS A 33 -0.76 -20.73 -53.74
C LYS A 33 -1.17 -20.23 -55.13
N GLN A 34 -0.35 -19.30 -55.63
CA GLN A 34 0.36 -19.29 -56.93
C GLN A 34 1.37 -18.10 -56.85
N GLY A 35 2.67 -18.18 -57.10
CA GLY A 35 3.43 -18.95 -58.08
C GLY A 35 3.75 -18.02 -59.27
N GLY A 36 4.97 -17.48 -59.36
CA GLY A 36 5.38 -16.67 -60.53
C GLY A 36 6.72 -15.95 -60.38
N GLU A 37 7.62 -16.23 -61.31
CA GLU A 37 9.05 -15.92 -61.40
C GLU A 37 9.50 -14.45 -61.60
N ALA A 38 10.70 -14.19 -61.07
CA ALA A 38 11.89 -13.57 -61.69
C ALA A 38 11.95 -12.10 -62.21
N SER A 39 12.99 -11.45 -61.68
CA SER A 39 14.00 -10.64 -62.37
C SER A 39 13.70 -9.18 -62.76
N ALA A 40 14.42 -8.27 -62.09
CA ALA A 40 15.36 -7.28 -62.66
C ALA A 40 15.35 -5.97 -61.86
N SER A 41 16.51 -5.61 -61.32
CA SER A 41 16.79 -4.24 -60.87
C SER A 41 16.97 -3.32 -62.08
N PRO A 42 16.61 -2.03 -61.91
CA PRO A 42 17.60 -0.99 -62.22
C PRO A 42 17.74 0.04 -61.10
N SER A 43 18.99 0.44 -60.93
CA SER A 43 19.44 1.62 -60.21
C SER A 43 18.94 2.89 -60.89
N SER A 44 18.29 3.76 -60.11
CA SER A 44 18.28 5.22 -60.32
C SER A 44 18.09 5.88 -58.97
N GLY A 45 19.08 6.66 -58.55
CA GLY A 45 18.98 7.47 -57.35
C GLY A 45 18.09 8.67 -57.59
N GLU A 46 17.20 8.97 -56.64
CA GLU A 46 16.78 10.34 -56.37
C GLU A 46 16.13 10.43 -54.98
N VAL A 47 16.67 11.38 -54.21
CA VAL A 47 16.09 12.10 -53.06
C VAL A 47 15.62 11.28 -51.85
N LEU A 48 16.43 11.32 -50.79
CA LEU A 48 15.96 11.08 -49.42
C LEU A 48 14.77 12.02 -49.11
N PRO A 49 13.57 11.51 -48.78
CA PRO A 49 12.68 12.27 -47.95
C PRO A 49 13.28 12.33 -46.55
N LYS A 50 13.32 13.55 -46.00
CA LYS A 50 13.57 13.84 -44.58
C LYS A 50 12.99 12.72 -43.71
N ALA A 51 13.81 12.16 -42.83
CA ALA A 51 13.35 11.35 -41.72
C ALA A 51 12.21 12.10 -41.02
N GLN A 52 10.98 11.66 -41.27
CA GLN A 52 9.89 11.95 -40.37
C GLN A 52 10.24 11.17 -39.12
N GLU A 53 10.49 11.91 -38.05
CA GLU A 53 10.55 11.40 -36.69
C GLU A 53 9.18 10.75 -36.45
N GLN A 54 9.11 9.45 -36.78
CA GLN A 54 7.94 8.63 -36.55
C GLN A 54 7.77 8.59 -35.04
N GLU A 55 6.63 9.08 -34.60
CA GLU A 55 6.11 8.95 -33.25
C GLU A 55 6.25 7.48 -32.85
N GLN A 56 7.27 7.19 -32.06
CA GLN A 56 7.68 5.85 -31.72
C GLN A 56 6.54 5.23 -30.92
N THR A 57 5.91 4.20 -31.46
CA THR A 57 4.87 3.43 -30.79
C THR A 57 5.41 2.94 -29.45
N ILE A 58 4.93 3.56 -28.37
CA ILE A 58 5.35 3.23 -27.00
C ILE A 58 4.73 1.87 -26.66
N MET A 59 5.49 0.79 -26.96
CA MET A 59 5.13 -0.60 -26.64
C MET A 59 5.35 -0.94 -25.15
N THR A 60 5.55 0.08 -24.31
CA THR A 60 5.68 -0.02 -22.86
C THR A 60 4.47 0.61 -22.19
N PRO A 61 4.01 0.06 -21.06
CA PRO A 61 2.95 0.67 -20.28
C PRO A 61 3.33 2.09 -19.80
N PRO A 62 2.35 2.96 -19.56
CA PRO A 62 2.58 4.25 -18.93
C PRO A 62 3.22 4.09 -17.53
N ALA A 63 4.14 4.97 -17.16
CA ALA A 63 4.70 4.96 -15.82
C ALA A 63 3.68 5.48 -14.79
N LEU A 64 3.76 4.98 -13.57
CA LEU A 64 3.00 5.47 -12.42
C LEU A 64 3.96 6.17 -11.45
N ARG A 65 3.78 7.48 -11.28
CA ARG A 65 4.43 8.26 -10.23
C ARG A 65 3.53 8.33 -9.01
N VAL A 66 4.09 8.01 -7.86
CA VAL A 66 3.40 8.01 -6.57
C VAL A 66 3.96 9.16 -5.76
N THR A 67 3.09 9.93 -5.11
CA THR A 67 3.51 10.97 -4.16
C THR A 67 2.90 10.72 -2.79
N ALA A 68 3.76 10.61 -1.78
CA ALA A 68 3.41 10.32 -0.39
C ALA A 68 4.41 11.00 0.54
N ALA A 69 3.97 11.55 1.68
CA ALA A 69 4.82 12.33 2.60
C ALA A 69 5.66 13.45 1.95
N GLY A 70 5.25 13.98 0.79
CA GLY A 70 6.00 14.99 0.03
C GLY A 70 7.15 14.43 -0.82
N GLU A 71 7.37 13.12 -0.80
CA GLU A 71 8.31 12.42 -1.68
C GLU A 71 7.58 11.86 -2.90
N THR A 72 8.29 11.79 -4.03
CA THR A 72 7.77 11.22 -5.28
C THR A 72 8.70 10.12 -5.77
N PHE A 73 8.13 8.97 -6.12
CA PHE A 73 8.85 7.82 -6.67
C PHE A 73 8.03 7.14 -7.78
N GLU A 74 8.70 6.33 -8.60
CA GLU A 74 8.06 5.54 -9.66
C GLU A 74 7.71 4.15 -9.14
N ALA A 75 6.48 3.70 -9.37
CA ALA A 75 6.04 2.39 -8.93
C ALA A 75 6.46 1.30 -9.94
N PRO A 76 7.09 0.21 -9.50
CA PRO A 76 7.34 -0.94 -10.37
C PRO A 76 6.01 -1.58 -10.78
N TYR A 77 5.95 -2.09 -12.01
CA TYR A 77 4.81 -2.84 -12.52
C TYR A 77 5.14 -4.32 -12.71
N GLY A 78 4.11 -5.16 -12.79
CA GLY A 78 4.23 -6.60 -12.96
C GLY A 78 4.23 -7.03 -14.43
N SER A 79 4.01 -8.33 -14.66
CA SER A 79 3.86 -8.85 -16.01
C SER A 79 2.72 -8.15 -16.74
N TYR A 80 2.89 -7.93 -18.04
CA TYR A 80 1.90 -7.26 -18.87
C TYR A 80 1.89 -7.82 -20.29
N CYS A 81 0.74 -7.65 -20.95
CA CYS A 81 0.63 -7.72 -22.40
C CYS A 81 0.11 -6.37 -22.90
N TRP A 82 0.76 -5.82 -23.92
CA TRP A 82 0.49 -4.50 -24.47
C TRP A 82 0.38 -4.59 -25.98
N SER A 83 -0.68 -4.02 -26.55
CA SER A 83 -0.92 -4.07 -27.99
C SER A 83 -1.27 -2.69 -28.53
N SER A 84 -0.59 -2.26 -29.59
CA SER A 84 -0.85 -1.00 -30.28
C SER A 84 -0.57 -1.16 -31.78
N GLU A 85 -1.39 -0.54 -32.62
CA GLU A 85 -1.20 -0.49 -34.09
C GLU A 85 -0.93 -1.85 -34.77
N GLY A 86 -1.59 -2.91 -34.28
CA GLY A 86 -1.44 -4.27 -34.83
C GLY A 86 -0.17 -5.00 -34.40
N GLN A 87 0.64 -4.41 -33.52
CA GLN A 87 1.76 -5.04 -32.84
C GLN A 87 1.39 -5.35 -31.39
N GLY A 88 1.96 -6.42 -30.83
CA GLY A 88 1.73 -6.83 -29.46
C GLY A 88 3.03 -7.34 -28.82
N VAL A 89 3.24 -7.00 -27.55
CA VAL A 89 4.34 -7.50 -26.73
C VAL A 89 3.78 -8.01 -25.41
N CYS A 90 4.31 -9.13 -24.92
CA CYS A 90 4.11 -9.55 -23.54
C CYS A 90 5.48 -9.60 -22.86
N ALA A 91 5.55 -9.07 -21.65
CA ALA A 91 6.74 -9.11 -20.81
C ALA A 91 6.38 -9.76 -19.48
N ASP A 92 7.14 -10.80 -19.13
CA ASP A 92 7.01 -11.49 -17.85
C ASP A 92 7.97 -10.91 -16.83
N MET A 93 7.45 -10.55 -15.67
CA MET A 93 8.20 -10.01 -14.54
C MET A 93 8.12 -10.98 -13.34
N PRO A 94 9.17 -11.07 -12.51
CA PRO A 94 9.09 -11.80 -11.24
C PRO A 94 7.92 -11.26 -10.38
N TYR A 95 7.08 -12.16 -9.88
CA TYR A 95 5.86 -11.79 -9.14
C TYR A 95 5.86 -12.31 -7.69
N PRO A 96 5.35 -11.49 -6.73
CA PRO A 96 5.22 -10.04 -6.83
C PRO A 96 6.61 -9.38 -6.74
N PRO A 97 6.85 -8.26 -7.46
CA PRO A 97 8.06 -7.48 -7.28
C PRO A 97 8.14 -6.98 -5.82
N ASP A 98 9.34 -6.98 -5.22
CA ASP A 98 9.58 -6.37 -3.91
C ASP A 98 9.69 -4.84 -4.09
N PRO A 99 8.65 -4.05 -3.73
CA PRO A 99 8.63 -2.62 -4.05
C PRO A 99 9.64 -1.85 -3.21
N ALA A 100 9.84 -2.26 -1.95
CA ALA A 100 10.78 -1.62 -1.03
C ALA A 100 12.22 -1.72 -1.54
N LYS A 101 12.63 -2.88 -2.08
CA LYS A 101 13.95 -3.04 -2.71
C LYS A 101 14.13 -2.22 -3.99
N GLN A 102 13.03 -1.77 -4.60
CA GLN A 102 13.01 -0.96 -5.82
C GLN A 102 12.76 0.54 -5.53
N GLY A 103 12.74 0.95 -4.27
CA GLY A 103 12.52 2.35 -3.88
C GLY A 103 11.06 2.81 -3.93
N ALA A 104 10.10 1.90 -4.13
CA ALA A 104 8.67 2.18 -4.12
C ALA A 104 8.05 1.90 -2.74
N TYR A 105 8.60 2.59 -1.73
CA TYR A 105 8.17 2.53 -0.34
C TYR A 105 7.92 3.94 0.20
N ALA A 106 6.88 4.11 1.02
CA ALA A 106 6.63 5.35 1.76
C ALA A 106 6.20 5.07 3.20
N ALA A 107 6.76 5.85 4.14
CA ALA A 107 6.25 5.95 5.51
C ALA A 107 5.39 7.22 5.62
N VAL A 108 4.13 7.08 6.02
CA VAL A 108 3.14 8.16 6.09
C VAL A 108 2.34 8.06 7.38
N LYS A 109 1.49 9.05 7.67
CA LYS A 109 0.45 8.86 8.67
C LYS A 109 -0.71 8.09 8.05
N GLU A 110 -1.38 7.27 8.86
CA GLU A 110 -2.67 6.72 8.49
C GLU A 110 -3.61 7.87 8.09
N GLY A 111 -4.39 7.65 7.04
CA GLY A 111 -5.27 8.67 6.47
C GLY A 111 -4.58 9.62 5.49
N ASP A 112 -3.23 9.71 5.48
CA ASP A 112 -2.53 10.56 4.51
C ASP A 112 -2.84 10.11 3.08
N LEU A 113 -3.04 11.08 2.19
CA LEU A 113 -3.33 10.84 0.80
C LEU A 113 -2.07 10.38 0.04
N VAL A 114 -2.11 9.16 -0.47
CA VAL A 114 -1.15 8.62 -1.45
C VAL A 114 -1.66 8.95 -2.84
N LYS A 115 -1.00 9.89 -3.52
CA LYS A 115 -1.40 10.37 -4.85
C LYS A 115 -0.82 9.50 -5.95
N LEU A 116 -1.62 9.24 -6.97
CA LEU A 116 -1.28 8.47 -8.15
C LEU A 116 -1.30 9.41 -9.37
N ALA A 117 -0.21 9.40 -10.15
CA ALA A 117 -0.11 10.17 -11.37
C ALA A 117 0.46 9.29 -12.49
N PHE A 118 -0.36 9.02 -13.50
CA PHE A 118 0.09 8.29 -14.68
C PHE A 118 0.57 9.27 -15.75
N ASP A 119 1.61 8.90 -16.50
CA ASP A 119 2.04 9.71 -17.64
C ASP A 119 1.00 9.71 -18.79
N LYS A 120 0.15 8.68 -18.84
CA LYS A 120 -1.05 8.61 -19.65
C LYS A 120 -2.20 8.05 -18.79
N GLU A 121 -3.27 8.81 -18.64
CA GLU A 121 -4.41 8.42 -17.80
C GLU A 121 -5.05 7.10 -18.26
N PRO A 122 -5.33 6.16 -17.32
CA PRO A 122 -6.03 4.92 -17.63
C PRO A 122 -7.53 5.15 -17.84
N SER A 123 -8.14 4.25 -18.60
CA SER A 123 -9.58 4.17 -18.80
C SER A 123 -10.32 3.59 -17.58
N ALA A 124 -9.65 2.75 -16.79
CA ALA A 124 -10.15 2.23 -15.53
C ALA A 124 -9.00 1.98 -14.55
N LEU A 125 -9.30 2.15 -13.26
CA LEU A 125 -8.34 2.05 -12.16
C LEU A 125 -8.99 1.33 -10.98
N THR A 126 -8.29 0.33 -10.43
CA THR A 126 -8.65 -0.29 -9.14
C THR A 126 -7.42 -0.36 -8.25
N VAL A 127 -7.63 -0.17 -6.95
CA VAL A 127 -6.58 -0.31 -5.94
C VAL A 127 -7.02 -1.37 -4.94
N MET A 128 -6.12 -2.31 -4.66
CA MET A 128 -6.33 -3.32 -3.62
C MET A 128 -5.18 -3.28 -2.63
N ALA A 129 -5.49 -3.49 -1.35
CA ALA A 129 -4.49 -3.62 -0.29
C ALA A 129 -4.34 -5.09 0.12
N SER A 130 -3.09 -5.52 0.28
CA SER A 130 -2.69 -6.77 0.91
C SER A 130 -1.94 -6.49 2.20
N PHE A 131 -2.13 -7.39 3.17
CA PHE A 131 -1.53 -7.32 4.49
C PHE A 131 -0.35 -8.26 4.57
N ASP A 132 0.65 -7.90 5.35
CA ASP A 132 1.81 -8.78 5.59
C ASP A 132 1.35 -10.17 6.08
N GLY A 133 2.00 -11.22 5.57
CA GLY A 133 1.66 -12.61 5.87
C GLY A 133 0.37 -13.16 5.23
N ARG A 134 -0.33 -12.41 4.38
CA ARG A 134 -1.51 -12.92 3.64
C ARG A 134 -1.22 -13.06 2.15
N GLU A 135 -1.63 -14.20 1.59
CA GLU A 135 -1.30 -14.62 0.22
C GLU A 135 -2.07 -13.82 -0.87
N ARG A 136 -3.05 -12.99 -0.48
CA ARG A 136 -3.86 -12.20 -1.42
C ARG A 136 -4.15 -10.79 -0.91
N PRO A 137 -4.40 -9.84 -1.83
CA PRO A 137 -5.05 -8.59 -1.48
C PRO A 137 -6.52 -8.87 -1.14
N ASP A 138 -6.91 -8.49 0.08
CA ASP A 138 -8.19 -8.87 0.66
C ASP A 138 -9.19 -7.70 0.69
N GLU A 139 -8.72 -6.48 0.42
CA GLU A 139 -9.50 -5.26 0.62
C GLU A 139 -9.41 -4.35 -0.62
N ALA A 140 -10.58 -4.01 -1.17
CA ALA A 140 -10.69 -2.98 -2.19
C ALA A 140 -10.55 -1.60 -1.51
N VAL A 141 -9.64 -0.79 -2.02
CA VAL A 141 -9.37 0.56 -1.49
C VAL A 141 -10.06 1.57 -2.40
N GLU A 142 -10.79 2.49 -1.78
CA GLU A 142 -11.47 3.54 -2.53
C GLU A 142 -10.46 4.58 -3.03
N VAL A 143 -10.52 4.89 -4.32
CA VAL A 143 -9.72 5.94 -4.94
C VAL A 143 -10.54 7.23 -4.98
N ARG A 144 -10.01 8.28 -4.37
CA ARG A 144 -10.60 9.63 -4.36
C ARG A 144 -9.50 10.65 -4.61
N GLU A 145 -9.84 11.75 -5.28
CA GLU A 145 -8.93 12.88 -5.50
C GLU A 145 -7.61 12.50 -6.21
N GLY A 146 -7.65 11.49 -7.09
CA GLY A 146 -6.47 10.98 -7.81
C GLY A 146 -5.53 10.15 -6.94
N GLY A 147 -5.99 9.64 -5.79
CA GLY A 147 -5.18 8.84 -4.88
C GLY A 147 -6.03 7.98 -3.95
N PHE A 148 -5.41 7.45 -2.90
CA PHE A 148 -6.10 6.72 -1.84
C PHE A 148 -5.54 7.11 -0.48
N ALA A 149 -6.34 6.95 0.57
CA ALA A 149 -5.88 7.14 1.94
C ALA A 149 -5.03 5.95 2.39
N ALA A 150 -3.85 6.21 2.96
CA ALA A 150 -3.02 5.18 3.54
C ALA A 150 -3.72 4.53 4.74
N GLY A 151 -3.70 3.20 4.82
CA GLY A 151 -4.23 2.48 5.97
C GLY A 151 -3.16 2.26 7.04
N ALA A 152 -3.58 2.01 8.29
CA ALA A 152 -2.66 1.65 9.36
C ALA A 152 -1.78 0.43 9.02
N GLY A 153 -0.53 0.49 9.47
CA GLY A 153 0.45 -0.57 9.35
C GLY A 153 1.09 -0.67 7.97
N LYS A 154 1.96 -1.67 7.82
CA LYS A 154 2.63 -1.97 6.56
C LYS A 154 1.69 -2.71 5.61
N ARG A 155 1.49 -2.20 4.41
CA ARG A 155 0.60 -2.78 3.39
C ARG A 155 1.23 -2.73 2.00
N LEU A 156 0.98 -3.79 1.23
CA LEU A 156 1.24 -3.82 -0.21
C LEU A 156 -0.01 -3.35 -0.95
N TYR A 157 0.10 -2.30 -1.72
CA TYR A 157 -0.95 -1.80 -2.60
C TYR A 157 -0.69 -2.27 -4.03
N ILE A 158 -1.71 -2.89 -4.63
CA ILE A 158 -1.72 -3.28 -6.05
C ILE A 158 -2.67 -2.34 -6.77
N VAL A 159 -2.09 -1.45 -7.57
CA VAL A 159 -2.82 -0.52 -8.43
C VAL A 159 -2.97 -1.19 -9.79
N SER A 160 -4.16 -1.68 -10.13
CA SER A 160 -4.44 -2.23 -11.46
C SER A 160 -5.03 -1.15 -12.34
N ALA A 161 -4.33 -0.80 -13.41
CA ALA A 161 -4.75 0.23 -14.36
C ALA A 161 -4.96 -0.37 -15.77
N GLU A 162 -5.97 0.12 -16.48
CA GLU A 162 -6.40 -0.40 -17.77
C GLU A 162 -6.43 0.70 -18.84
N TRP A 163 -5.83 0.40 -19.99
CA TRP A 163 -5.87 1.21 -21.20
C TRP A 163 -6.41 0.36 -22.37
N PRO A 164 -6.79 0.98 -23.51
CA PRO A 164 -7.14 0.24 -24.71
C PRO A 164 -6.04 -0.75 -25.16
N GLU A 165 -4.78 -0.44 -24.87
CA GLU A 165 -3.63 -1.26 -25.23
C GLU A 165 -3.40 -2.47 -24.29
N GLY A 166 -3.89 -2.41 -23.04
CA GLY A 166 -3.66 -3.49 -22.07
C GLY A 166 -3.93 -3.10 -20.61
N LYS A 167 -3.77 -4.08 -19.73
CA LYS A 167 -3.93 -3.95 -18.27
C LYS A 167 -2.60 -4.21 -17.57
N VAL A 168 -2.27 -3.37 -16.60
CA VAL A 168 -1.00 -3.46 -15.88
C VAL A 168 -1.20 -3.29 -14.38
N PRO A 169 -0.67 -4.20 -13.54
CA PRO A 169 -0.59 -4.02 -12.11
C PRO A 169 0.70 -3.28 -11.72
N TYR A 170 0.58 -2.27 -10.86
CA TYR A 170 1.68 -1.56 -10.22
C TYR A 170 1.69 -1.87 -8.73
N PHE A 171 2.88 -1.90 -8.13
CA PHE A 171 3.09 -2.35 -6.76
C PHE A 171 3.72 -1.23 -5.95
N ILE A 172 3.11 -0.91 -4.81
CA ILE A 172 3.56 0.15 -3.91
C ILE A 172 3.51 -0.40 -2.49
N GLU A 173 4.57 -0.21 -1.72
CA GLU A 173 4.55 -0.50 -0.29
C GLU A 173 4.33 0.81 0.48
N VAL A 174 3.33 0.84 1.35
CA VAL A 174 3.10 2.00 2.22
C VAL A 174 2.95 1.54 3.66
N GLU A 175 3.59 2.26 4.56
CA GLU A 175 3.45 2.05 5.99
C GLU A 175 2.76 3.27 6.62
N GLY A 176 1.50 3.08 7.03
CA GLY A 176 0.74 4.10 7.73
C GLY A 176 0.95 4.02 9.24
N ALA A 177 1.59 5.02 9.83
CA ALA A 177 1.61 5.20 11.27
C ALA A 177 0.20 5.61 11.76
N PRO A 178 -0.44 4.87 12.66
CA PRO A 178 -1.78 5.18 13.14
C PRO A 178 -1.85 6.60 13.69
N GLU A 179 -2.85 7.37 13.24
CA GLU A 179 -3.07 8.78 13.58
C GLU A 179 -3.14 8.99 15.11
N VAL A 180 -3.63 7.97 15.82
CA VAL A 180 -3.79 7.93 17.27
C VAL A 180 -2.46 8.09 18.02
N ALA A 181 -1.33 7.58 17.47
CA ALA A 181 -0.03 7.69 18.15
C ALA A 181 0.48 9.13 18.18
N ALA A 182 0.23 9.91 17.12
CA ALA A 182 0.77 11.27 17.00
C ALA A 182 -0.02 12.29 17.81
N GLU A 183 -1.36 12.26 17.75
CA GLU A 183 -2.21 13.20 18.49
C GLU A 183 -2.21 12.93 20.00
N LYS A 184 -2.17 11.66 20.41
CA LYS A 184 -2.12 11.26 21.83
C LYS A 184 -0.70 11.08 22.37
N ALA A 185 0.35 11.36 21.60
CA ALA A 185 1.74 11.15 22.03
C ALA A 185 2.02 11.76 23.42
N ALA A 186 1.56 12.99 23.66
CA ALA A 186 1.73 13.64 24.96
C ALA A 186 0.99 12.91 26.10
N ALA A 187 -0.21 12.39 25.85
CA ALA A 187 -0.96 11.61 26.82
C ALA A 187 -0.29 10.26 27.09
N TYR A 188 0.22 9.59 26.05
CA TYR A 188 0.95 8.32 26.20
C TYR A 188 2.25 8.47 26.97
N ARG A 189 3.01 9.55 26.72
CA ARG A 189 4.17 9.88 27.55
C ARG A 189 3.81 10.07 29.01
N GLN A 190 2.72 10.77 29.29
CA GLN A 190 2.24 10.96 30.67
C GLN A 190 1.86 9.63 31.31
N ILE A 191 1.07 8.79 30.63
CA ILE A 191 0.68 7.45 31.13
C ILE A 191 1.91 6.59 31.43
N ALA A 192 2.88 6.55 30.50
CA ALA A 192 4.12 5.80 30.67
C ALA A 192 5.02 6.38 31.76
N TRP A 193 5.10 7.71 31.88
CA TRP A 193 5.86 8.37 32.94
C TRP A 193 5.25 8.09 34.33
N ASP A 194 3.92 8.10 34.42
CA ASP A 194 3.20 7.92 35.69
C ASP A 194 3.37 6.51 36.27
N VAL A 195 3.66 5.51 35.45
CA VAL A 195 3.92 4.14 35.94
C VAL A 195 5.36 3.93 36.41
N LEU A 196 6.32 4.74 35.94
CA LEU A 196 7.71 4.63 36.39
C LEU A 196 7.79 4.94 37.89
N GLY A 197 8.54 4.12 38.62
CA GLY A 197 8.88 4.42 40.01
C GLY A 197 9.80 5.65 40.11
N GLU A 198 9.82 6.31 41.27
CA GLU A 198 10.66 7.51 41.50
C GLU A 198 12.13 7.26 41.14
N SER A 199 12.69 6.13 41.56
CA SER A 199 14.07 5.74 41.25
C SER A 199 14.34 5.48 39.76
N GLU A 200 13.31 5.15 38.98
CA GLU A 200 13.45 4.97 37.53
C GLU A 200 13.37 6.32 36.82
N ARG A 201 12.46 7.20 37.25
CA ARG A 201 12.34 8.57 36.73
C ARG A 201 13.62 9.37 36.91
N ASP A 202 14.28 9.24 38.06
CA ASP A 202 15.55 9.92 38.35
C ASP A 202 16.69 9.49 37.43
N ARG A 203 16.57 8.32 36.77
CA ARG A 203 17.59 7.80 35.86
C ARG A 203 17.32 8.15 34.40
N VAL A 204 16.16 8.73 34.09
CA VAL A 204 15.82 9.13 32.72
C VAL A 204 16.66 10.35 32.36
N THR A 205 17.42 10.23 31.27
CA THR A 205 18.44 11.23 30.89
C THR A 205 17.88 12.38 30.06
N GLU A 206 16.66 12.23 29.55
CA GLU A 206 16.01 13.17 28.64
C GLU A 206 14.72 13.75 29.24
N ASP A 207 14.20 14.84 28.66
CA ASP A 207 12.87 15.32 29.02
C ASP A 207 11.82 14.27 28.64
N TRP A 208 11.15 13.68 29.63
CA TRP A 208 10.13 12.66 29.41
C TRP A 208 9.00 13.11 28.47
N LYS A 209 8.76 14.42 28.35
CA LYS A 209 7.76 14.98 27.41
C LYS A 209 8.18 14.87 25.94
N GLN A 210 9.46 14.62 25.69
CA GLN A 210 10.04 14.40 24.36
C GLN A 210 10.32 12.92 24.09
N ALA A 211 10.00 12.01 25.02
CA ALA A 211 10.19 10.58 24.85
C ALA A 211 9.62 10.07 23.53
N GLU A 212 10.31 9.13 22.89
CA GLU A 212 9.90 8.57 21.62
C GLU A 212 8.58 7.81 21.79
N VAL A 213 7.63 8.05 20.89
CA VAL A 213 6.38 7.30 20.80
C VAL A 213 6.31 6.70 19.41
N ALA A 214 6.27 5.38 19.34
CA ALA A 214 6.29 4.62 18.09
C ALA A 214 5.21 3.55 18.09
N VAL A 215 4.83 3.07 16.90
CA VAL A 215 3.96 1.90 16.76
C VAL A 215 4.71 0.68 17.25
N TYR A 216 4.11 -0.06 18.17
CA TYR A 216 4.71 -1.29 18.66
C TYR A 216 4.41 -2.43 17.67
N LYS A 217 5.47 -3.01 17.08
CA LYS A 217 5.40 -4.10 16.09
C LYS A 217 5.87 -5.46 16.63
N GLY A 218 6.21 -5.54 17.92
CA GLY A 218 6.79 -6.75 18.51
C GLY A 218 5.75 -7.82 18.87
N GLU A 219 6.21 -9.06 19.02
CA GLU A 219 5.38 -10.13 19.58
C GLU A 219 5.07 -9.86 21.05
N VAL A 220 3.79 -9.89 21.39
CA VAL A 220 3.29 -9.57 22.74
C VAL A 220 3.65 -10.61 23.81
N GLY A 221 4.12 -11.80 23.40
CA GLY A 221 4.55 -12.86 24.31
C GLY A 221 5.79 -12.54 25.15
N TRP A 222 6.50 -11.45 24.85
CA TRP A 222 7.71 -11.02 25.55
C TRP A 222 7.47 -9.87 26.54
N LEU A 223 6.25 -9.36 26.65
CA LEU A 223 5.96 -8.24 27.53
C LEU A 223 5.87 -8.67 29.00
N ILE A 224 6.51 -7.91 29.87
CA ILE A 224 6.37 -8.04 31.32
C ILE A 224 5.07 -7.35 31.73
N SER A 225 4.13 -8.11 32.29
CA SER A 225 2.83 -7.58 32.74
C SER A 225 3.00 -6.48 33.80
N PRO A 226 2.17 -5.40 33.77
CA PRO A 226 2.27 -4.31 34.74
C PRO A 226 1.91 -4.72 36.17
N ASP A 227 1.15 -5.79 36.36
CA ASP A 227 0.84 -6.33 37.69
C ASP A 227 1.90 -7.30 38.24
N ARG A 228 3.03 -7.49 37.52
CA ARG A 228 4.12 -8.44 37.85
C ARG A 228 3.66 -9.88 38.05
N GLU A 229 2.41 -10.21 37.72
CA GLU A 229 1.94 -11.58 37.60
C GLU A 229 2.19 -12.02 36.17
N ALA A 230 2.67 -13.25 35.98
CA ALA A 230 2.76 -13.86 34.66
C ALA A 230 1.36 -14.18 34.14
N LYS A 231 0.56 -13.15 33.84
CA LYS A 231 -0.65 -13.33 33.06
C LYS A 231 -0.21 -13.64 31.64
N LYS A 232 -0.64 -14.79 31.13
CA LYS A 232 -0.61 -15.07 29.69
C LYS A 232 -1.13 -13.82 29.01
N ALA A 233 -0.33 -13.25 28.11
CA ALA A 233 -0.76 -12.17 27.25
C ALA A 233 -2.19 -12.49 26.81
N GLU A 234 -3.15 -11.66 27.20
CA GLU A 234 -4.43 -11.63 26.48
C GLU A 234 -4.08 -11.57 25.00
N THR A 235 -4.88 -12.20 24.14
CA THR A 235 -4.62 -12.13 22.70
C THR A 235 -4.65 -10.67 22.27
N LEU A 236 -3.46 -10.08 22.14
CA LEU A 236 -3.25 -8.72 21.68
C LEU A 236 -3.01 -8.70 20.16
N GLU A 237 -3.14 -9.86 19.50
CA GLU A 237 -3.15 -9.98 18.05
C GLU A 237 -4.26 -9.10 17.47
N GLY A 238 -3.89 -8.25 16.51
CA GLY A 238 -4.82 -7.34 15.85
C GLY A 238 -5.13 -6.06 16.64
N ARG A 239 -4.58 -5.87 17.84
CA ARG A 239 -4.74 -4.61 18.59
C ARG A 239 -3.71 -3.57 18.13
N SER A 240 -4.13 -2.31 18.17
CA SER A 240 -3.25 -1.19 17.90
C SER A 240 -2.46 -0.84 19.16
N LEU A 241 -1.14 -1.02 19.10
CA LEU A 241 -0.23 -0.83 20.23
C LEU A 241 0.79 0.26 19.92
N VAL A 242 1.15 1.04 20.94
CA VAL A 242 2.25 2.00 20.88
C VAL A 242 3.27 1.72 21.97
N SER A 243 4.53 1.95 21.67
CA SER A 243 5.62 1.94 22.63
C SER A 243 6.06 3.36 22.95
N VAL A 244 6.28 3.63 24.23
CA VAL A 244 6.92 4.85 24.72
C VAL A 244 8.29 4.48 25.27
N THR A 245 9.34 5.09 24.72
CA THR A 245 10.73 4.79 25.05
C THR A 245 11.35 5.92 25.87
N PHE A 246 11.85 5.58 27.06
CA PHE A 246 12.65 6.49 27.89
C PHE A 246 14.11 6.02 27.91
N HIS A 247 15.00 6.91 27.51
CA HIS A 247 16.43 6.70 27.64
C HIS A 247 16.90 6.94 29.07
N THR A 248 17.73 6.05 29.59
CA THR A 248 18.23 6.11 30.96
C THR A 248 19.75 5.99 31.02
N GLU A 249 20.34 6.36 32.15
CA GLU A 249 21.80 6.24 32.39
C GLU A 249 22.34 4.80 32.29
N GLN A 250 21.44 3.81 32.23
CA GLN A 250 21.76 2.38 32.25
C GLN A 250 21.48 1.71 30.91
N ASP A 251 21.14 2.46 29.87
CA ASP A 251 20.79 1.89 28.57
C ASP A 251 21.92 1.04 27.97
N ALA A 252 23.18 1.37 28.27
CA ALA A 252 24.34 0.58 27.83
C ALA A 252 24.40 -0.82 28.46
N LEU A 253 23.73 -1.05 29.60
CA LEU A 253 23.75 -2.30 30.35
C LEU A 253 22.41 -3.04 30.35
N LEU A 254 21.32 -2.31 30.19
CA LEU A 254 19.95 -2.80 30.38
C LEU A 254 19.04 -2.43 29.21
N GLY A 255 19.52 -1.66 28.22
CA GLY A 255 18.66 -1.04 27.22
C GLY A 255 17.69 0.01 27.81
N PRO A 256 16.97 0.73 26.95
CA PRO A 256 16.02 1.75 27.37
C PRO A 256 14.82 1.15 28.10
N HIS A 257 14.12 1.97 28.87
CA HIS A 257 12.84 1.56 29.44
C HIS A 257 11.74 1.78 28.40
N VAL A 258 11.03 0.70 28.05
CA VAL A 258 9.96 0.77 27.03
C VAL A 258 8.64 0.30 27.60
N THR A 259 7.65 1.18 27.61
CA THR A 259 6.28 0.88 28.03
C THR A 259 5.40 0.69 26.80
N VAL A 260 4.61 -0.39 26.76
CA VAL A 260 3.66 -0.65 25.67
C VAL A 260 2.24 -0.35 26.15
N ILE A 261 1.52 0.46 25.38
CA ILE A 261 0.18 0.94 25.66
C ILE A 261 -0.75 0.51 24.53
N ASP A 262 -1.94 0.06 24.90
CA ASP A 262 -3.02 -0.20 23.95
C ASP A 262 -3.74 1.11 23.61
N THR A 263 -3.83 1.43 22.32
CA THR A 263 -4.34 2.74 21.88
C THR A 263 -5.86 2.86 21.91
N GLU A 264 -6.58 1.73 21.99
CA GLU A 264 -8.04 1.71 22.06
C GLU A 264 -8.54 2.00 23.49
N THR A 265 -7.83 1.45 24.48
CA THR A 265 -8.20 1.52 25.90
C THR A 265 -7.35 2.50 26.69
N ASP A 266 -6.27 3.02 26.10
CA ASP A 266 -5.26 3.86 26.74
C ASP A 266 -4.68 3.21 28.02
N ARG A 267 -4.57 1.88 28.04
CA ARG A 267 -4.03 1.08 29.17
C ARG A 267 -2.67 0.50 28.85
N ILE A 268 -1.81 0.46 29.87
CA ILE A 268 -0.52 -0.23 29.79
C ILE A 268 -0.77 -1.73 29.63
N VAL A 269 -0.21 -2.28 28.56
CA VAL A 269 -0.23 -3.71 28.25
C VAL A 269 0.95 -4.41 28.90
N GLY A 270 2.11 -3.74 28.96
CA GLY A 270 3.30 -4.26 29.62
C GLY A 270 4.55 -3.46 29.30
N PHE A 271 5.70 -4.04 29.66
CA PHE A 271 7.01 -3.46 29.46
C PHE A 271 7.90 -4.40 28.65
N LEU A 272 8.77 -3.85 27.82
CA LEU A 272 9.81 -4.69 27.22
C LEU A 272 10.88 -5.04 28.26
N PRO A 273 11.38 -6.29 28.25
CA PRO A 273 12.47 -6.69 29.12
C PRO A 273 13.72 -5.89 28.79
N ARG A 274 14.38 -5.44 29.85
CA ARG A 274 15.65 -4.74 29.82
C ARG A 274 16.80 -5.75 29.87
N MET A 275 17.76 -5.66 28.94
CA MET A 275 18.87 -6.62 28.75
C MET A 275 20.22 -5.96 28.68
#